data_AF-A0AAN6XM88-F1
#
_entry.id   AF-A0AAN6XM88-F1
#
_cell.length_a   1.000
_cell.length_b   1.000
_cell.length_c   1.000
_cell.angle_alpha   90.00
_cell.angle_beta   90.00
_cell.angle_gamma   90.00
#
_symmetry.space_group_name_H-M   'P 1'
#
loop_
_entity.id
_entity.type
_entity.pdbx_description
1 polymer ?
#
loop_
_entity_poly.entity_id
_entity_poly.type
_entity_poly.pdbx_seq_one_letter_code
_entity_poly.pdbx_strand_id
1 'polypeptide(L)'
;MPPKNNPVPVTTTPPKPKATAPTPAVKKTTPTAGRPTAGPSAPRPGATGGPPPPPPPPPGPAGSIGIGIETEFFLREKRPLSADGRAFAIKFCTDYMNFKKSLTVNPAKGEPEIPGVYTKWPGVIKHLEPPSGHGKHADWVTHQDPTVDVDKDLSPAELKNEEARLKGAYGIEVISHILRAYEGSARRREVEKMWEFIDANYTVLANRNCSTHVHLSRAEPWNVIQIKRLAQAIVHFEPAFEAMVPPERRNNEYARSNWIDNARFVGKSRDQAMDMIEQQGTIKNVIHLMHGADEQSKYYGWNFLTLESYKTVEFRRGAPSMSVKDVFMWVELAMEFMQAAIIVKTRADFSKYARNVGGLKKLIADAGLKQTVGTNQKAYLEPLYRRAGADTAMLEPKPVKLETLSKEKKAKLKMKIEADKKWQPMLDMLRDAQAHQAL
;
A
#
# COMPACT_ATOMS: atom_id res chain seq x y z
N MET A 1 38.45 3.80 54.86
CA MET A 1 37.78 5.11 55.04
C MET A 1 37.38 5.63 53.67
N PRO A 2 36.08 5.73 53.34
CA PRO A 2 35.63 6.25 52.06
C PRO A 2 35.57 7.80 52.08
N PRO A 3 35.75 8.48 50.93
CA PRO A 3 35.76 9.93 50.88
C PRO A 3 34.35 10.52 51.03
N LYS A 4 34.27 11.62 51.80
CA LYS A 4 33.06 12.40 52.06
C LYS A 4 32.67 13.20 50.80
N ASN A 5 31.44 12.99 50.31
CA ASN A 5 30.82 13.82 49.29
C ASN A 5 30.28 15.12 49.93
N ASN A 6 30.73 16.27 49.44
CA ASN A 6 30.15 17.57 49.76
C ASN A 6 28.91 17.84 48.89
N PRO A 7 27.83 18.41 49.44
CA PRO A 7 26.62 18.73 48.70
C PRO A 7 26.79 20.01 47.84
N VAL A 8 26.28 19.95 46.62
CA VAL A 8 26.19 21.06 45.66
C VAL A 8 24.99 21.95 46.02
N PRO A 9 25.11 23.30 45.97
CA PRO A 9 24.02 24.20 46.34
C PRO A 9 22.94 24.26 45.25
N VAL A 10 21.69 24.10 45.68
CA VAL A 10 20.48 24.25 44.87
C VAL A 10 20.19 25.75 44.70
N THR A 11 20.26 26.23 43.46
CA THR A 11 19.83 27.60 43.09
C THR A 11 18.34 27.59 42.79
N THR A 12 17.55 28.24 43.66
CA THR A 12 16.12 28.47 43.46
C THR A 12 15.90 29.67 42.56
N THR A 13 15.28 29.44 41.40
CA THR A 13 14.83 30.50 40.49
C THR A 13 13.42 30.97 40.89
N PRO A 14 13.13 32.28 40.91
CA PRO A 14 11.82 32.80 41.26
C PRO A 14 10.77 32.56 40.15
N PRO A 15 9.47 32.42 40.51
CA PRO A 15 8.41 32.13 39.55
C PRO A 15 8.10 33.34 38.66
N LYS A 16 7.94 33.07 37.36
CA LYS A 16 7.47 34.04 36.35
C LYS A 16 6.02 34.47 36.63
N PRO A 17 5.66 35.76 36.41
CA PRO A 17 4.30 36.24 36.57
C PRO A 17 3.35 35.65 35.51
N LYS A 18 2.12 35.33 35.95
CA LYS A 18 1.00 34.85 35.12
C LYS A 18 0.57 35.95 34.14
N ALA A 19 0.52 35.61 32.85
CA ALA A 19 -0.09 36.45 31.83
C ALA A 19 -1.62 36.46 31.98
N THR A 20 -2.21 37.66 31.95
CA THR A 20 -3.65 37.93 31.96
C THR A 20 -4.30 37.52 30.64
N ALA A 21 -5.52 36.98 30.72
CA ALA A 21 -6.32 36.56 29.58
C ALA A 21 -6.87 37.76 28.80
N PRO A 22 -6.93 37.70 27.45
CA PRO A 22 -7.56 38.74 26.66
C PRO A 22 -9.09 38.62 26.65
N THR A 23 -9.74 39.76 26.82
CA THR A 23 -11.20 39.99 26.73
C THR A 23 -11.76 39.61 25.35
N PRO A 24 -12.96 39.01 25.25
CA PRO A 24 -13.53 38.63 23.96
C PRO A 24 -14.04 39.87 23.18
N ALA A 25 -13.62 39.96 21.92
CA ALA A 25 -14.09 40.97 20.98
C ALA A 25 -15.51 40.65 20.47
N VAL A 26 -16.40 41.64 20.57
CA VAL A 26 -17.76 41.64 20.03
C VAL A 26 -17.71 41.65 18.50
N LYS A 27 -18.22 40.59 17.86
CA LYS A 27 -18.41 40.55 16.40
C LYS A 27 -19.67 41.33 16.01
N LYS A 28 -19.48 42.42 15.24
CA LYS A 28 -20.55 43.08 14.48
C LYS A 28 -21.00 42.17 13.34
N THR A 29 -22.28 41.86 13.29
CA THR A 29 -22.96 41.19 12.18
C THR A 29 -23.30 42.20 11.08
N THR A 30 -22.98 41.87 9.84
CA THR A 30 -23.38 42.63 8.64
C THR A 30 -24.41 41.76 7.88
N PRO A 31 -25.56 42.31 7.44
CA PRO A 31 -26.57 41.52 6.76
C PRO A 31 -26.14 41.24 5.31
N THR A 32 -26.17 39.97 4.91
CA THR A 32 -25.87 39.53 3.54
C THR A 32 -27.18 39.50 2.73
N ALA A 33 -27.19 40.21 1.61
CA ALA A 33 -28.29 40.23 0.66
C ALA A 33 -28.49 38.87 -0.02
N GLY A 34 -29.75 38.46 -0.18
CA GLY A 34 -30.17 37.18 -0.73
C GLY A 34 -29.82 36.98 -2.21
N ARG A 35 -29.44 35.75 -2.55
CA ARG A 35 -29.20 35.29 -3.93
C ARG A 35 -30.42 34.47 -4.40
N PRO A 36 -30.89 34.62 -5.65
CA PRO A 36 -32.08 33.89 -6.12
C PRO A 36 -31.77 32.40 -6.30
N THR A 37 -32.69 31.56 -5.85
CA THR A 37 -32.67 30.11 -6.06
C THR A 37 -33.08 29.77 -7.49
N ALA A 38 -32.23 29.06 -8.23
CA ALA A 38 -32.57 28.46 -9.52
C ALA A 38 -33.39 27.19 -9.28
N GLY A 39 -34.55 27.10 -9.94
CA GLY A 39 -35.46 25.95 -9.85
C GLY A 39 -34.90 24.67 -10.51
N PRO A 40 -35.49 23.50 -10.20
CA PRO A 40 -35.02 22.20 -10.70
C PRO A 40 -35.27 22.05 -12.20
N SER A 41 -34.26 21.58 -12.92
CA SER A 41 -34.34 21.25 -14.35
C SER A 41 -35.08 19.92 -14.56
N ALA A 42 -36.00 19.89 -15.52
CA ALA A 42 -36.72 18.68 -15.90
C ALA A 42 -35.77 17.61 -16.50
N PRO A 43 -36.02 16.30 -16.26
CA PRO A 43 -35.20 15.22 -16.80
C PRO A 43 -35.39 15.07 -18.32
N ARG A 44 -34.29 14.87 -19.04
CA ARG A 44 -34.30 14.56 -20.48
C ARG A 44 -34.86 13.14 -20.71
N PRO A 45 -35.91 12.98 -21.54
CA PRO A 45 -36.34 11.66 -22.00
C PRO A 45 -35.49 11.22 -23.20
N GLY A 46 -34.98 9.98 -23.18
CA GLY A 46 -34.46 9.33 -24.41
C GLY A 46 -33.13 8.58 -24.37
N ALA A 47 -32.54 8.27 -23.21
CA ALA A 47 -31.33 7.45 -23.14
C ALA A 47 -31.63 6.01 -22.67
N THR A 48 -32.34 5.23 -23.48
CA THR A 48 -32.58 3.80 -23.21
C THR A 48 -32.13 2.96 -24.38
N GLY A 49 -31.01 2.25 -24.22
CA GLY A 49 -30.59 1.24 -25.19
C GLY A 49 -29.08 1.10 -25.39
N GLY A 50 -28.27 1.17 -24.33
CA GLY A 50 -26.91 0.64 -24.42
C GLY A 50 -26.96 -0.90 -24.53
N PRO A 51 -26.04 -1.54 -25.27
CA PRO A 51 -25.91 -3.00 -25.25
C PRO A 51 -25.73 -3.48 -23.79
N PRO A 52 -26.28 -4.66 -23.43
CA PRO A 52 -26.11 -5.19 -22.10
C PRO A 52 -24.61 -5.31 -21.77
N PRO A 53 -24.21 -5.01 -20.53
CA PRO A 53 -22.81 -5.13 -20.13
C PRO A 53 -22.34 -6.57 -20.40
N PRO A 54 -21.08 -6.76 -20.85
CA PRO A 54 -20.53 -8.09 -21.04
C PRO A 54 -20.62 -8.89 -19.74
N PRO A 55 -20.79 -10.22 -19.82
CA PRO A 55 -20.81 -11.04 -18.62
C PRO A 55 -19.50 -10.85 -17.84
N PRO A 56 -19.56 -10.88 -16.50
CA PRO A 56 -18.37 -10.81 -15.67
C PRO A 56 -17.39 -11.94 -16.05
N PRO A 57 -16.05 -11.71 -16.08
CA PRO A 57 -15.08 -12.78 -16.11
C PRO A 57 -15.39 -13.82 -15.03
N PRO A 58 -15.17 -15.11 -15.33
CA PRO A 58 -15.40 -16.16 -14.36
C PRO A 58 -14.51 -15.94 -13.12
N PRO A 59 -15.01 -16.28 -11.92
CA PRO A 59 -14.18 -16.27 -10.73
C PRO A 59 -12.95 -17.15 -10.94
N GLY A 60 -11.83 -16.77 -10.34
CA GLY A 60 -10.60 -17.52 -10.46
C GLY A 60 -10.73 -18.97 -9.96
N PRO A 61 -9.79 -19.87 -10.31
CA PRO A 61 -9.78 -21.22 -9.78
C PRO A 61 -9.85 -21.21 -8.25
N ALA A 62 -10.51 -22.20 -7.66
CA ALA A 62 -10.50 -22.40 -6.21
C ALA A 62 -9.04 -22.48 -5.71
N GLY A 63 -8.78 -21.86 -4.57
CA GLY A 63 -7.46 -21.70 -3.96
C GLY A 63 -6.63 -20.57 -4.57
N SER A 64 -7.10 -19.88 -5.62
CA SER A 64 -6.35 -18.79 -6.22
C SER A 64 -6.38 -17.51 -5.37
N ILE A 65 -5.31 -16.73 -5.50
CA ILE A 65 -5.12 -15.47 -4.78
C ILE A 65 -5.10 -14.34 -5.79
N GLY A 66 -5.97 -13.34 -5.62
CA GLY A 66 -5.90 -12.10 -6.38
C GLY A 66 -4.84 -11.18 -5.79
N ILE A 67 -3.99 -10.60 -6.63
CA ILE A 67 -2.83 -9.79 -6.26
C ILE A 67 -2.93 -8.44 -6.96
N GLY A 68 -2.99 -7.38 -6.18
CA GLY A 68 -2.73 -6.02 -6.64
C GLY A 68 -1.36 -5.55 -6.20
N ILE A 69 -0.64 -4.86 -7.07
CA ILE A 69 0.71 -4.36 -6.80
C ILE A 69 0.69 -2.85 -7.01
N GLU A 70 1.15 -2.10 -6.02
CA GLU A 70 1.43 -0.67 -6.15
C GLU A 70 2.91 -0.46 -5.91
N THR A 71 3.62 0.16 -6.85
CA THR A 71 5.03 0.50 -6.71
C THR A 71 5.23 1.99 -6.91
N GLU A 72 5.79 2.64 -5.90
CA GLU A 72 6.12 4.07 -5.90
C GLU A 72 7.62 4.23 -6.14
N PHE A 73 8.01 5.03 -7.13
CA PHE A 73 9.41 5.36 -7.44
C PHE A 73 9.50 6.57 -8.36
N PHE A 74 10.72 7.03 -8.63
CA PHE A 74 10.99 8.05 -9.64
C PHE A 74 11.44 7.41 -10.95
N LEU A 75 10.91 7.90 -12.06
CA LEU A 75 11.39 7.55 -13.40
C LEU A 75 12.08 8.73 -14.06
N ARG A 76 13.25 8.49 -14.62
CA ARG A 76 13.95 9.43 -15.50
C ARG A 76 14.08 8.82 -16.88
N GLU A 77 13.64 9.54 -17.91
CA GLU A 77 13.77 9.07 -19.30
C GLU A 77 15.24 8.84 -19.67
N LYS A 78 15.53 7.70 -20.31
CA LYS A 78 16.86 7.44 -20.88
C LYS A 78 17.11 8.26 -22.16
N ARG A 79 16.04 8.71 -22.82
CA ARG A 79 16.07 9.61 -23.97
C ARG A 79 15.12 10.78 -23.67
N PRO A 80 15.65 11.94 -23.25
CA PRO A 80 14.81 13.02 -22.73
C PRO A 80 13.93 13.62 -23.84
N LEU A 81 12.62 13.62 -23.60
CA LEU A 81 11.64 14.42 -24.32
C LEU A 81 10.90 15.30 -23.30
N SER A 82 10.87 16.59 -23.57
CA SER A 82 10.57 17.69 -22.63
C SER A 82 9.10 17.77 -22.17
N ALA A 83 8.67 16.89 -21.26
CA ALA A 83 7.31 16.92 -20.70
C ALA A 83 7.29 17.31 -19.21
N ASP A 84 6.18 17.88 -18.73
CA ASP A 84 5.91 17.99 -17.29
C ASP A 84 5.46 16.65 -16.68
N GLY A 85 5.35 16.53 -15.35
CA GLY A 85 5.09 15.24 -14.69
C GLY A 85 3.75 14.58 -15.03
N ARG A 86 2.71 15.36 -15.32
CA ARG A 86 1.42 14.81 -15.75
C ARG A 86 1.50 14.33 -17.19
N ALA A 87 2.08 15.13 -18.08
CA ALA A 87 2.33 14.74 -19.45
C ALA A 87 3.24 13.50 -19.52
N PHE A 88 4.20 13.37 -18.59
CA PHE A 88 5.04 12.19 -18.45
C PHE A 88 4.24 10.92 -18.12
N ALA A 89 3.35 10.96 -17.11
CA ALA A 89 2.53 9.78 -16.78
C ALA A 89 1.61 9.36 -17.94
N ILE A 90 1.01 10.33 -18.64
CA ILE A 90 0.17 10.06 -19.83
C ILE A 90 1.00 9.43 -20.95
N LYS A 91 2.20 9.97 -21.19
CA LYS A 91 3.14 9.45 -22.18
C LYS A 91 3.59 8.03 -21.82
N PHE A 92 3.95 7.78 -20.55
CA PHE A 92 4.31 6.45 -20.06
C PHE A 92 3.22 5.42 -20.36
N CYS A 93 1.96 5.71 -20.01
CA CYS A 93 0.84 4.83 -20.32
C CYS A 93 0.69 4.59 -21.83
N THR A 94 0.81 5.66 -22.63
CA THR A 94 0.69 5.58 -24.09
C THR A 94 1.79 4.71 -24.69
N ASP A 95 3.03 4.92 -24.27
CA ASP A 95 4.21 4.19 -24.72
C ASP A 95 4.13 2.71 -24.32
N TYR A 96 3.68 2.42 -23.09
CA TYR A 96 3.47 1.05 -22.63
C TYR A 96 2.40 0.33 -23.44
N MET A 97 1.26 0.99 -23.72
CA MET A 97 0.20 0.40 -24.54
C MET A 97 0.65 0.13 -25.97
N ASN A 98 1.51 0.98 -26.54
CA ASN A 98 2.11 0.74 -27.85
C ASN A 98 3.10 -0.43 -27.82
N PHE A 99 3.91 -0.53 -26.77
CA PHE A 99 4.79 -1.68 -26.54
C PHE A 99 3.99 -2.98 -26.40
N LYS A 100 2.89 -2.99 -25.64
CA LYS A 100 2.02 -4.17 -25.49
C LYS A 100 1.46 -4.64 -26.84
N LYS A 101 1.04 -3.70 -27.71
CA LYS A 101 0.56 -4.00 -29.07
C LYS A 101 1.66 -4.55 -29.99
N SER A 102 2.91 -4.13 -29.84
CA SER A 102 4.00 -4.68 -30.65
C SER A 102 4.33 -6.12 -30.29
N LEU A 103 4.09 -6.53 -29.03
CA LEU A 103 4.28 -7.90 -28.58
C LEU A 103 3.24 -8.90 -29.14
N THR A 104 2.07 -8.43 -29.58
CA THR A 104 1.00 -9.30 -30.10
C THR A 104 1.14 -9.62 -31.59
N VAL A 105 2.04 -8.94 -32.31
CA VAL A 105 2.27 -9.19 -33.74
C VAL A 105 3.48 -10.12 -33.91
N ASN A 106 3.30 -11.42 -33.66
CA ASN A 106 4.24 -12.44 -34.12
C ASN A 106 3.51 -13.58 -34.87
N PRO A 107 3.26 -13.42 -36.17
CA PRO A 107 2.57 -14.43 -36.98
C PRO A 107 3.39 -15.70 -37.28
N ALA A 108 4.64 -15.81 -36.81
CA ALA A 108 5.56 -16.90 -37.23
C ALA A 108 5.78 -18.01 -36.18
N LYS A 109 5.27 -17.90 -34.94
CA LYS A 109 5.70 -18.81 -33.85
C LYS A 109 4.63 -19.70 -33.21
N GLY A 110 3.36 -19.65 -33.62
CA GLY A 110 2.37 -20.67 -33.22
C GLY A 110 2.18 -20.91 -31.71
N GLU A 111 2.64 -19.99 -30.85
CA GLU A 111 2.38 -20.03 -29.41
C GLU A 111 1.27 -19.04 -29.04
N PRO A 112 0.46 -19.30 -28.00
CA PRO A 112 -0.72 -18.50 -27.70
C PRO A 112 -0.37 -17.05 -27.38
N GLU A 113 -1.06 -16.13 -28.06
CA GLU A 113 -1.25 -14.75 -27.64
C GLU A 113 -1.70 -14.71 -26.18
N ILE A 114 -1.16 -13.76 -25.41
CA ILE A 114 -1.74 -13.43 -24.09
C ILE A 114 -3.21 -13.05 -24.34
N PRO A 115 -4.20 -13.79 -23.81
CA PRO A 115 -5.60 -13.47 -24.05
C PRO A 115 -5.95 -12.16 -23.36
N GLY A 116 -6.56 -11.23 -24.10
CA GLY A 116 -7.22 -10.04 -23.52
C GLY A 116 -6.75 -8.69 -24.03
N VAL A 117 -6.54 -8.52 -25.33
CA VAL A 117 -6.46 -7.17 -25.93
C VAL A 117 -7.89 -6.64 -26.11
N TYR A 118 -8.33 -5.72 -25.25
CA TYR A 118 -9.52 -4.91 -25.51
C TYR A 118 -9.12 -3.61 -26.19
N THR A 119 -9.19 -3.58 -27.51
CA THR A 119 -9.08 -2.36 -28.31
C THR A 119 -10.40 -1.59 -28.29
N LYS A 120 -10.44 -0.45 -27.58
CA LYS A 120 -11.11 0.79 -28.02
C LYS A 120 -10.70 1.94 -27.09
N TRP A 121 -9.96 2.90 -27.64
CA TRP A 121 -9.61 4.17 -26.98
C TRP A 121 -9.77 5.31 -28.00
N PRO A 122 -10.85 6.10 -27.91
CA PRO A 122 -10.83 7.49 -28.34
C PRO A 122 -11.23 8.39 -27.16
N GLY A 123 -10.28 9.17 -26.62
CA GLY A 123 -10.58 10.25 -25.66
C GLY A 123 -9.54 10.43 -24.57
N VAL A 124 -8.50 11.22 -24.83
CA VAL A 124 -7.57 11.70 -23.82
C VAL A 124 -8.25 12.81 -23.00
N ILE A 125 -8.60 12.46 -21.76
CA ILE A 125 -8.43 13.26 -20.54
C ILE A 125 -9.12 14.64 -20.53
N LYS A 126 -10.39 14.63 -20.13
CA LYS A 126 -11.01 15.72 -19.36
C LYS A 126 -11.66 15.08 -18.14
N HIS A 127 -11.09 15.35 -16.96
CA HIS A 127 -11.45 14.80 -15.65
C HIS A 127 -11.11 13.31 -15.47
N LEU A 128 -10.47 12.99 -14.33
CA LEU A 128 -10.46 11.64 -13.76
C LEU A 128 -11.84 11.35 -13.14
N GLU A 129 -12.90 11.62 -13.88
CA GLU A 129 -14.12 10.84 -13.78
C GLU A 129 -13.98 9.77 -14.87
N PRO A 130 -14.18 8.48 -14.58
CA PRO A 130 -14.22 7.49 -15.64
C PRO A 130 -15.30 7.94 -16.63
N PRO A 131 -14.98 8.14 -17.93
CA PRO A 131 -16.01 8.37 -18.92
C PRO A 131 -16.98 7.21 -18.80
N SER A 132 -18.25 7.52 -18.57
CA SER A 132 -19.35 6.58 -18.59
C SER A 132 -19.34 5.82 -19.92
N GLY A 133 -18.64 4.69 -19.95
CA GLY A 133 -18.38 3.98 -21.21
C GLY A 133 -17.15 3.08 -21.17
N HIS A 134 -17.24 1.99 -20.41
CA HIS A 134 -16.64 0.68 -20.69
C HIS A 134 -15.30 0.67 -21.48
N GLY A 135 -14.20 0.86 -20.77
CA GLY A 135 -12.85 0.40 -21.14
C GLY A 135 -12.23 -0.27 -19.91
N LYS A 136 -11.89 -1.55 -20.01
CA LYS A 136 -11.72 -2.50 -18.89
C LYS A 136 -10.44 -2.25 -18.09
N HIS A 137 -10.52 -2.38 -16.76
CA HIS A 137 -9.43 -2.30 -15.76
C HIS A 137 -8.44 -3.48 -15.84
N ALA A 138 -8.15 -3.96 -17.04
CA ALA A 138 -7.25 -5.07 -17.35
C ALA A 138 -5.80 -4.62 -17.59
N ASP A 139 -5.53 -3.32 -17.46
CA ASP A 139 -4.24 -2.72 -17.74
C ASP A 139 -3.65 -2.07 -16.49
N TRP A 140 -2.34 -1.88 -16.52
CA TRP A 140 -1.60 -1.14 -15.52
C TRP A 140 -2.00 0.34 -15.54
N VAL A 141 -2.10 0.94 -14.37
CA VAL A 141 -2.41 2.35 -14.18
C VAL A 141 -1.17 3.05 -13.65
N THR A 142 -0.88 4.24 -14.15
CA THR A 142 0.11 5.12 -13.52
C THR A 142 -0.52 6.36 -12.96
N HIS A 143 -0.09 6.73 -11.76
CA HIS A 143 -0.52 7.90 -11.03
C HIS A 143 0.69 8.74 -10.65
N GLN A 144 0.53 10.07 -10.58
CA GLN A 144 1.50 10.93 -9.93
C GLN A 144 1.14 11.00 -8.45
N ASP A 145 1.80 10.21 -7.61
CA ASP A 145 1.56 10.25 -6.17
C ASP A 145 2.29 11.45 -5.54
N PRO A 146 1.57 12.41 -4.92
CA PRO A 146 2.20 13.55 -4.26
C PRO A 146 3.08 13.16 -3.06
N THR A 147 3.05 11.92 -2.59
CA THR A 147 3.99 11.43 -1.57
C THR A 147 5.36 11.12 -2.15
N VAL A 148 5.45 10.80 -3.44
CA VAL A 148 6.70 10.49 -4.14
C VAL A 148 7.39 11.78 -4.54
N ASP A 149 8.01 12.41 -3.54
CA ASP A 149 8.69 13.70 -3.65
C ASP A 149 10.08 13.62 -2.99
N VAL A 150 10.90 14.64 -3.26
CA VAL A 150 12.16 14.89 -2.57
C VAL A 150 11.91 14.95 -1.06
N ASP A 151 12.85 14.42 -0.30
CA ASP A 151 12.73 14.29 1.12
C ASP A 151 13.21 15.56 1.84
N LYS A 152 12.23 16.37 2.24
CA LYS A 152 12.46 17.71 2.79
C LYS A 152 13.00 17.72 4.23
N ASP A 153 13.04 16.58 4.92
CA ASP A 153 13.67 16.50 6.25
C ASP A 153 15.16 16.10 6.17
N LEU A 154 15.76 16.04 4.99
CA LEU A 154 17.20 15.89 4.84
C LEU A 154 17.95 17.16 5.29
N SER A 155 19.21 17.03 5.72
CA SER A 155 20.04 18.21 5.95
C SER A 155 20.22 19.00 4.65
N PRO A 156 20.54 20.31 4.69
CA PRO A 156 20.67 21.12 3.47
C PRO A 156 21.64 20.54 2.43
N ALA A 157 22.73 19.91 2.87
CA ALA A 157 23.69 19.26 1.97
C ALA A 157 23.14 17.98 1.35
N GLU A 158 22.47 17.13 2.15
CA GLU A 158 21.83 15.91 1.67
C GLU A 158 20.66 16.22 0.73
N LEU A 159 19.85 17.24 1.04
CA LEU A 159 18.75 17.70 0.21
C LEU A 159 19.26 18.14 -1.17
N LYS A 160 20.31 18.98 -1.21
CA LYS A 160 20.93 19.40 -2.47
C LYS A 160 21.45 18.20 -3.29
N ASN A 161 22.05 17.22 -2.62
CA ASN A 161 22.52 16.00 -3.28
C ASN A 161 21.36 15.16 -3.81
N GLU A 162 20.26 15.06 -3.06
CA GLU A 162 19.08 14.32 -3.50
C GLU A 162 18.38 15.02 -4.67
N GLU A 163 18.18 16.34 -4.62
CA GLU A 163 17.65 17.13 -5.72
C GLU A 163 18.49 16.98 -6.98
N ALA A 164 19.83 17.02 -6.85
CA ALA A 164 20.73 16.77 -7.97
C ALA A 164 20.58 15.36 -8.54
N ARG A 165 20.46 14.34 -7.67
CA ARG A 165 20.28 12.94 -8.08
C ARG A 165 18.95 12.71 -8.80
N LEU A 166 17.87 13.32 -8.30
CA LEU A 166 16.50 13.21 -8.81
C LEU A 166 16.19 14.22 -9.91
N LYS A 167 17.14 15.08 -10.30
CA LYS A 167 16.95 16.05 -11.37
C LYS A 167 16.50 15.35 -12.67
N GLY A 168 15.38 15.84 -13.20
CA GLY A 168 14.75 15.29 -14.41
C GLY A 168 14.05 13.93 -14.21
N ALA A 169 13.83 13.51 -12.96
CA ALA A 169 13.04 12.34 -12.64
C ALA A 169 11.65 12.75 -12.13
N TYR A 170 10.65 11.93 -12.42
CA TYR A 170 9.26 12.16 -12.06
C TYR A 170 8.83 11.10 -11.05
N GLY A 171 8.33 11.54 -9.90
CA GLY A 171 7.74 10.67 -8.90
C GLY A 171 6.41 10.12 -9.39
N ILE A 172 6.30 8.81 -9.49
CA ILE A 172 5.10 8.12 -9.95
C ILE A 172 4.79 6.91 -9.07
N GLU A 173 3.54 6.49 -9.15
CA GLU A 173 3.02 5.24 -8.64
C GLU A 173 2.53 4.41 -9.84
N VAL A 174 2.99 3.17 -9.93
CA VAL A 174 2.56 2.19 -10.94
C VAL A 174 1.73 1.12 -10.25
N ILE A 175 0.50 0.93 -10.71
CA ILE A 175 -0.51 0.09 -10.09
C ILE A 175 -0.91 -1.01 -11.08
N SER A 176 -0.84 -2.26 -10.66
CA SER A 176 -1.27 -3.39 -11.48
C SER A 176 -2.79 -3.50 -11.51
N HIS A 177 -3.32 -4.11 -12.57
CA HIS A 177 -4.63 -4.75 -12.46
C HIS A 177 -4.55 -5.93 -11.48
N ILE A 178 -5.69 -6.54 -11.16
CA ILE A 178 -5.72 -7.71 -10.28
C ILE A 178 -5.15 -8.91 -11.02
N LEU A 179 -3.90 -9.22 -10.71
CA LEU A 179 -3.22 -10.42 -11.14
C LEU A 179 -3.76 -11.61 -10.35
N ARG A 180 -3.64 -12.83 -10.89
CA ARG A 180 -4.10 -14.02 -10.18
C ARG A 180 -2.99 -15.05 -10.02
N ALA A 181 -2.75 -15.48 -8.80
CA ALA A 181 -1.83 -16.57 -8.47
C ALA A 181 -2.60 -17.89 -8.37
N TYR A 182 -2.26 -18.82 -9.25
CA TYR A 182 -2.67 -20.22 -9.23
C TYR A 182 -1.63 -21.04 -10.00
N GLU A 183 -1.67 -22.37 -9.88
CA GLU A 183 -0.73 -23.24 -10.59
C GLU A 183 -0.86 -23.07 -12.10
N GLY A 184 0.25 -22.71 -12.76
CA GLY A 184 0.33 -22.39 -14.19
C GLY A 184 -0.02 -20.95 -14.56
N SER A 185 -0.32 -20.07 -13.60
CA SER A 185 -0.73 -18.70 -13.93
C SER A 185 0.41 -17.85 -14.53
N ALA A 186 0.07 -16.99 -15.48
CA ALA A 186 1.01 -16.14 -16.19
C ALA A 186 1.38 -14.83 -15.44
N ARG A 187 0.92 -14.65 -14.20
CA ARG A 187 1.03 -13.37 -13.48
C ARG A 187 2.44 -12.78 -13.45
N ARG A 188 3.47 -13.63 -13.29
CA ARG A 188 4.86 -13.18 -13.22
C ARG A 188 5.31 -12.61 -14.57
N ARG A 189 4.94 -13.27 -15.66
CA ARG A 189 5.22 -12.80 -17.03
C ARG A 189 4.62 -11.43 -17.30
N GLU A 190 3.44 -11.14 -16.77
CA GLU A 190 2.80 -9.82 -16.93
C GLU A 190 3.55 -8.71 -16.19
N VAL A 191 4.00 -8.99 -14.97
CA VAL A 191 4.85 -8.07 -14.19
C VAL A 191 6.20 -7.90 -14.87
N GLU A 192 6.83 -8.99 -15.32
CA GLU A 192 8.10 -8.98 -16.06
C GLU A 192 8.01 -8.09 -17.30
N LYS A 193 6.95 -8.21 -18.11
CA LYS A 193 6.75 -7.35 -19.30
C LYS A 193 6.64 -5.86 -18.96
N MET A 194 5.97 -5.51 -17.86
CA MET A 194 5.92 -4.12 -17.40
C MET A 194 7.33 -3.63 -17.03
N TRP A 195 8.08 -4.44 -16.28
CA TRP A 195 9.43 -4.07 -15.86
C TRP A 195 10.45 -4.07 -17.00
N GLU A 196 10.34 -4.96 -17.99
CA GLU A 196 11.12 -4.91 -19.23
C GLU A 196 10.93 -3.59 -19.96
N PHE A 197 9.67 -3.12 -20.06
CA PHE A 197 9.36 -1.82 -20.64
C PHE A 197 9.98 -0.67 -19.83
N ILE A 198 9.84 -0.70 -18.49
CA ILE A 198 10.43 0.31 -17.61
C ILE A 198 11.95 0.34 -17.77
N ASP A 199 12.60 -0.82 -17.69
CA ASP A 199 14.05 -0.97 -17.77
C ASP A 199 14.59 -0.58 -19.15
N ALA A 200 13.85 -0.80 -20.24
CA ALA A 200 14.28 -0.38 -21.57
C ALA A 200 14.26 1.14 -21.76
N ASN A 201 13.29 1.84 -21.14
CA ASN A 201 12.99 3.23 -21.48
C ASN A 201 13.41 4.24 -20.39
N TYR A 202 13.54 3.79 -19.15
CA TYR A 202 13.72 4.65 -17.99
C TYR A 202 14.84 4.17 -17.07
N THR A 203 15.36 5.11 -16.29
CA THR A 203 16.18 4.84 -15.11
C THR A 203 15.28 4.96 -13.89
N VAL A 204 15.16 3.86 -13.14
CA VAL A 204 14.40 3.80 -11.88
C VAL A 204 15.26 4.34 -10.74
N LEU A 205 14.70 5.27 -9.97
CA LEU A 205 15.33 5.85 -8.78
C LEU A 205 14.32 5.79 -7.64
N ALA A 206 14.81 5.70 -6.40
CA ALA A 206 13.94 5.75 -5.23
C ALA A 206 14.55 6.59 -4.10
N ASN A 207 13.73 6.92 -3.11
CA ASN A 207 14.13 7.47 -1.83
C ASN A 207 13.23 6.93 -0.70
N ARG A 208 13.37 7.45 0.52
CA ARG A 208 12.59 6.97 1.68
C ARG A 208 11.09 7.24 1.60
N ASN A 209 10.65 8.14 0.72
CA ASN A 209 9.24 8.43 0.49
C ASN A 209 8.57 7.46 -0.49
N CYS A 210 9.36 6.64 -1.18
CA CYS A 210 8.88 5.62 -2.10
C CYS A 210 8.57 4.31 -1.34
N SER A 211 7.76 3.44 -1.92
CA SER A 211 7.31 2.20 -1.28
C SER A 211 6.82 1.14 -2.27
N THR A 212 6.44 -0.02 -1.74
CA THR A 212 5.68 -1.03 -2.48
C THR A 212 4.56 -1.55 -1.59
N HIS A 213 3.34 -1.55 -2.13
CA HIS A 213 2.17 -2.12 -1.50
C HIS A 213 1.69 -3.36 -2.25
N VAL A 214 1.12 -4.31 -1.51
CA VAL A 214 0.58 -5.55 -2.08
C VAL A 214 -0.81 -5.79 -1.52
N HIS A 215 -1.82 -5.75 -2.38
CA HIS A 215 -3.19 -6.14 -2.07
C HIS A 215 -3.37 -7.63 -2.33
N LEU A 216 -3.98 -8.34 -1.39
CA LEU A 216 -4.22 -9.77 -1.46
C LEU A 216 -5.71 -10.06 -1.22
N SER A 217 -6.33 -10.73 -2.18
CA SER A 217 -7.69 -11.29 -2.08
C SER A 217 -7.66 -12.79 -2.30
N ARG A 218 -8.76 -13.46 -1.99
CA ARG A 218 -8.93 -14.89 -2.21
C ARG A 218 -10.13 -15.11 -3.11
N ALA A 219 -10.06 -16.13 -3.97
CA ALA A 219 -11.21 -16.57 -4.74
C ALA A 219 -12.36 -17.01 -3.83
N GLU A 220 -12.05 -17.68 -2.71
CA GLU A 220 -13.06 -17.94 -1.69
C GLU A 220 -13.28 -16.74 -0.77
N PRO A 221 -14.52 -16.52 -0.31
CA PRO A 221 -14.78 -15.54 0.73
C PRO A 221 -13.92 -15.75 1.98
N TRP A 222 -13.48 -14.62 2.53
CA TRP A 222 -12.86 -14.60 3.85
C TRP A 222 -13.85 -15.06 4.91
N ASN A 223 -13.39 -15.88 5.85
CA ASN A 223 -14.11 -16.14 7.09
C ASN A 223 -13.42 -15.46 8.28
N VAL A 224 -14.17 -15.28 9.37
CA VAL A 224 -13.68 -14.57 10.57
C VAL A 224 -12.46 -15.24 11.20
N ILE A 225 -12.37 -16.57 11.17
CA ILE A 225 -11.23 -17.31 11.75
C ILE A 225 -9.96 -16.95 10.98
N GLN A 226 -9.99 -16.99 9.65
CA GLN A 226 -8.82 -16.65 8.83
C GLN A 226 -8.35 -15.21 9.08
N ILE A 227 -9.28 -14.25 9.15
CA ILE A 227 -8.96 -12.85 9.42
C ILE A 227 -8.37 -12.66 10.83
N LYS A 228 -8.88 -13.38 11.84
CA LYS A 228 -8.25 -13.40 13.18
C LYS A 228 -6.83 -13.93 13.14
N ARG A 229 -6.60 -15.07 12.45
CA ARG A 229 -5.27 -15.69 12.39
C ARG A 229 -4.27 -14.80 11.67
N LEU A 230 -4.68 -14.15 10.58
CA LEU A 230 -3.84 -13.16 9.90
C LEU A 230 -3.53 -11.97 10.82
N ALA A 231 -4.53 -11.37 11.47
CA ALA A 231 -4.34 -10.25 12.39
C ALA A 231 -3.42 -10.61 13.57
N GLN A 232 -3.58 -11.80 14.14
CA GLN A 232 -2.72 -12.32 15.21
C GLN A 232 -1.29 -12.58 14.73
N ALA A 233 -1.11 -13.16 13.55
CA ALA A 233 0.20 -13.37 12.96
C ALA A 233 0.92 -12.03 12.73
N ILE A 234 0.20 -11.00 12.28
CA ILE A 234 0.76 -9.65 12.08
C ILE A 234 1.29 -9.09 13.39
N VAL A 235 0.49 -9.13 14.46
CA VAL A 235 0.92 -8.67 15.80
C VAL A 235 2.10 -9.49 16.33
N HIS A 236 2.07 -10.82 16.15
CA HIS A 236 3.10 -11.74 16.65
C HIS A 236 4.44 -11.58 15.95
N PHE A 237 4.44 -11.50 14.60
CA PHE A 237 5.64 -11.46 13.77
C PHE A 237 6.09 -10.04 13.39
N GLU A 238 5.46 -9.00 13.91
CA GLU A 238 5.89 -7.63 13.69
C GLU A 238 7.39 -7.40 13.98
N PRO A 239 7.99 -7.97 15.06
CA PRO A 239 9.42 -7.81 15.27
C PRO A 239 10.30 -8.44 14.18
N ALA A 240 9.84 -9.52 13.53
CA ALA A 240 10.51 -10.12 12.40
C ALA A 240 10.42 -9.22 11.15
N PHE A 241 9.24 -8.63 10.89
CA PHE A 241 9.07 -7.65 9.81
C PHE A 241 9.97 -6.43 10.01
N GLU A 242 10.03 -5.88 11.21
CA GLU A 242 10.92 -4.76 11.55
C GLU A 242 12.40 -5.07 11.28
N ALA A 243 12.83 -6.31 11.55
CA ALA A 243 14.19 -6.75 11.24
C ALA A 243 14.46 -6.89 9.73
N MET A 244 13.47 -7.31 8.94
CA MET A 244 13.61 -7.51 7.48
C MET A 244 13.47 -6.23 6.65
N VAL A 245 12.66 -5.27 7.10
CA VAL A 245 12.52 -4.00 6.37
C VAL A 245 13.76 -3.11 6.56
N PRO A 246 14.16 -2.34 5.53
CA PRO A 246 15.23 -1.36 5.67
C PRO A 246 14.96 -0.35 6.80
N PRO A 247 15.99 0.15 7.51
CA PRO A 247 15.83 1.08 8.64
C PRO A 247 14.95 2.29 8.34
N GLU A 248 15.03 2.85 7.14
CA GLU A 248 14.26 4.01 6.68
C GLU A 248 12.77 3.75 6.47
N ARG A 249 12.35 2.48 6.40
CA ARG A 249 10.93 2.07 6.34
C ARG A 249 10.34 1.79 7.72
N ARG A 250 11.16 1.78 8.77
CA ARG A 250 10.71 1.63 10.16
C ARG A 250 10.16 2.96 10.65
N ASN A 251 9.20 2.94 11.58
CA ASN A 251 8.63 4.16 12.15
C ASN A 251 8.08 5.13 11.07
N ASN A 252 7.33 4.61 10.11
CA ASN A 252 6.79 5.34 8.98
C ASN A 252 5.30 5.68 9.21
N GLU A 253 4.94 6.96 9.10
CA GLU A 253 3.58 7.46 9.31
C GLU A 253 2.54 6.94 8.31
N TYR A 254 2.98 6.46 7.15
CA TYR A 254 2.14 5.84 6.11
C TYR A 254 2.02 4.31 6.26
N ALA A 255 2.78 3.71 7.17
CA ALA A 255 2.80 2.26 7.39
C ALA A 255 3.09 1.93 8.88
N ARG A 256 2.27 2.52 9.76
CA ARG A 256 2.39 2.42 11.22
C ARG A 256 2.29 0.98 11.73
N SER A 257 2.78 0.73 12.93
CA SER A 257 2.64 -0.58 13.57
C SER A 257 1.16 -0.94 13.80
N ASN A 258 0.78 -2.17 13.47
CA ASN A 258 -0.57 -2.66 13.77
C ASN A 258 -0.80 -2.93 15.28
N TRP A 259 0.27 -2.94 16.08
CA TRP A 259 0.23 -3.15 17.52
C TRP A 259 0.51 -1.88 18.32
N ILE A 260 1.73 -1.34 18.26
CA ILE A 260 2.14 -0.25 19.17
C ILE A 260 1.50 1.10 18.81
N ASP A 261 1.12 1.30 17.54
CA ASP A 261 0.43 2.52 17.07
C ASP A 261 -1.11 2.35 17.00
N ASN A 262 -1.63 1.22 17.45
CA ASN A 262 -3.06 0.98 17.51
C ASN A 262 -3.60 1.43 18.87
N ALA A 263 -4.43 2.47 18.87
CA ALA A 263 -5.02 3.05 20.07
C ALA A 263 -5.78 2.02 20.95
N ARG A 264 -6.31 0.93 20.35
CA ARG A 264 -7.02 -0.13 21.09
C ARG A 264 -6.09 -1.12 21.79
N PHE A 265 -4.81 -1.15 21.42
CA PHE A 265 -3.80 -2.02 22.03
C PHE A 265 -2.84 -1.27 22.96
N VAL A 266 -3.09 0.01 23.25
CA VAL A 266 -2.30 0.80 24.20
C VAL A 266 -2.23 0.10 25.56
N GLY A 267 -1.00 -0.09 26.06
CA GLY A 267 -0.73 -0.76 27.33
C GLY A 267 -1.00 -2.28 27.32
N LYS A 268 -1.30 -2.89 26.16
CA LYS A 268 -1.52 -4.33 26.03
C LYS A 268 -0.25 -5.00 25.53
N SER A 269 0.11 -6.13 26.14
CA SER A 269 1.11 -7.02 25.55
C SER A 269 0.62 -7.58 24.21
N ARG A 270 1.53 -8.07 23.36
CA ARG A 270 1.15 -8.77 22.12
C ARG A 270 0.18 -9.92 22.39
N ASP A 271 0.43 -10.69 23.44
CA ASP A 271 -0.42 -11.80 23.85
C ASP A 271 -1.84 -11.34 24.18
N GLN A 272 -1.96 -10.24 24.94
CA GLN A 272 -3.26 -9.64 25.26
C GLN A 272 -3.95 -9.09 24.00
N ALA A 273 -3.22 -8.45 23.09
CA ALA A 273 -3.79 -7.97 21.82
C ALA A 273 -4.29 -9.14 20.95
N MET A 274 -3.55 -10.24 20.89
CA MET A 274 -3.97 -11.46 20.19
C MET A 274 -5.20 -12.11 20.82
N ASP A 275 -5.33 -12.09 22.15
CA ASP A 275 -6.52 -12.55 22.87
C ASP A 275 -7.74 -11.66 22.58
N MET A 276 -7.54 -10.34 22.52
CA MET A 276 -8.59 -9.40 22.11
C MET A 276 -9.06 -9.68 20.68
N ILE A 277 -8.14 -10.01 19.76
CA ILE A 277 -8.49 -10.43 18.40
C ILE A 277 -9.27 -11.75 18.40
N GLU A 278 -8.86 -12.72 19.23
CA GLU A 278 -9.53 -14.03 19.34
C GLU A 278 -11.00 -13.90 19.75
N GLN A 279 -11.33 -12.92 20.58
CA GLN A 279 -12.67 -12.71 21.10
C GLN A 279 -13.67 -12.13 20.08
N GLN A 280 -13.22 -11.66 18.91
CA GLN A 280 -14.11 -10.97 17.96
C GLN A 280 -15.06 -11.93 17.22
N GLY A 281 -16.35 -11.65 17.18
CA GLY A 281 -17.33 -12.55 16.52
C GLY A 281 -17.42 -12.43 15.00
N THR A 282 -16.97 -11.31 14.42
CA THR A 282 -17.20 -10.97 13.00
C THR A 282 -15.96 -10.37 12.36
N ILE A 283 -15.85 -10.46 11.02
CA ILE A 283 -14.77 -9.80 10.26
C ILE A 283 -14.76 -8.30 10.54
N LYS A 284 -15.93 -7.64 10.51
CA LYS A 284 -16.07 -6.20 10.80
C LYS A 284 -15.49 -5.82 12.16
N ASN A 285 -15.73 -6.63 13.19
CA ASN A 285 -15.19 -6.36 14.52
C ASN A 285 -13.67 -6.53 14.57
N VAL A 286 -13.10 -7.48 13.82
CA VAL A 286 -11.63 -7.59 13.69
C VAL A 286 -11.06 -6.37 12.96
N ILE A 287 -11.69 -5.92 11.86
CA ILE A 287 -11.27 -4.71 11.13
C ILE A 287 -11.27 -3.49 12.05
N HIS A 288 -12.37 -3.25 12.76
CA HIS A 288 -12.48 -2.16 13.75
C HIS A 288 -11.44 -2.29 14.86
N LEU A 289 -11.13 -3.50 15.32
CA LEU A 289 -10.10 -3.70 16.34
C LEU A 289 -8.70 -3.38 15.80
N MET A 290 -8.39 -3.75 14.56
CA MET A 290 -7.09 -3.56 13.93
C MET A 290 -6.83 -2.12 13.46
N HIS A 291 -7.86 -1.27 13.35
CA HIS A 291 -7.74 0.13 12.91
C HIS A 291 -8.20 1.17 13.94
N GLY A 292 -8.88 0.78 15.02
CA GLY A 292 -9.45 1.74 15.98
C GLY A 292 -10.91 2.11 15.66
N ALA A 293 -11.59 2.77 16.61
CA ALA A 293 -12.98 3.23 16.41
C ALA A 293 -13.03 4.56 15.62
N ASP A 294 -12.06 5.44 15.89
CA ASP A 294 -12.06 6.82 15.41
C ASP A 294 -11.00 7.09 14.33
N GLU A 295 -10.08 6.14 14.11
CA GLU A 295 -9.05 6.21 13.08
C GLU A 295 -9.37 5.23 11.94
N GLN A 296 -10.21 5.64 10.99
CA GLN A 296 -10.36 4.96 9.67
C GLN A 296 -9.10 5.11 8.80
N SER A 297 -7.92 5.14 9.42
CA SER A 297 -6.65 5.33 8.77
C SER A 297 -6.22 4.03 8.11
N LYS A 298 -6.01 4.08 6.80
CA LYS A 298 -5.40 3.00 6.02
C LYS A 298 -3.89 2.88 6.23
N TYR A 299 -3.27 3.79 7.00
CA TYR A 299 -1.82 3.91 7.18
C TYR A 299 -1.28 3.03 8.31
N TYR A 300 -1.57 1.74 8.21
CA TYR A 300 -0.98 0.69 9.04
C TYR A 300 -0.20 -0.27 8.16
N GLY A 301 0.82 -0.94 8.70
CA GLY A 301 1.67 -1.84 7.95
C GLY A 301 0.89 -2.95 7.24
N TRP A 302 -0.23 -3.36 7.83
CA TRP A 302 -1.29 -4.14 7.21
C TRP A 302 -2.61 -3.41 7.34
N ASN A 303 -3.25 -3.15 6.20
CA ASN A 303 -4.54 -2.48 6.13
C ASN A 303 -5.68 -3.48 5.82
N PHE A 304 -6.65 -3.53 6.73
CA PHE A 304 -7.83 -4.39 6.67
C PHE A 304 -9.09 -3.64 6.20
N LEU A 305 -9.07 -2.30 6.10
CA LEU A 305 -10.24 -1.53 5.68
C LEU A 305 -10.72 -1.90 4.27
N THR A 306 -9.80 -2.37 3.42
CA THR A 306 -10.12 -2.82 2.06
C THR A 306 -10.87 -4.16 2.02
N LEU A 307 -11.03 -4.88 3.14
CA LEU A 307 -11.84 -6.10 3.20
C LEU A 307 -13.33 -5.81 3.05
N GLU A 308 -13.84 -4.71 3.61
CA GLU A 308 -15.28 -4.43 3.56
C GLU A 308 -15.72 -4.16 2.13
N SER A 309 -15.01 -3.24 1.47
CA SER A 309 -15.28 -2.86 0.09
C SER A 309 -14.78 -3.90 -0.90
N TYR A 310 -13.51 -4.30 -0.83
CA TYR A 310 -12.80 -4.97 -1.92
C TYR A 310 -12.40 -6.43 -1.69
N LYS A 311 -12.67 -6.95 -0.48
CA LYS A 311 -12.25 -8.31 -0.07
C LYS A 311 -10.74 -8.52 -0.13
N THR A 312 -9.95 -7.45 -0.06
CA THR A 312 -8.49 -7.52 0.02
C THR A 312 -7.99 -7.18 1.42
N VAL A 313 -6.81 -7.68 1.76
CA VAL A 313 -5.91 -7.10 2.77
C VAL A 313 -4.71 -6.47 2.06
N GLU A 314 -4.18 -5.38 2.58
CA GLU A 314 -3.09 -4.64 1.94
C GLU A 314 -1.85 -4.62 2.83
N PHE A 315 -0.73 -5.11 2.33
CA PHE A 315 0.59 -4.99 2.94
C PHE A 315 1.26 -3.70 2.47
N ARG A 316 1.70 -2.85 3.42
CA ARG A 316 2.19 -1.47 3.16
C ARG A 316 3.63 -1.21 3.61
N ARG A 317 4.32 -2.24 4.11
CA ARG A 317 5.67 -2.10 4.69
C ARG A 317 6.79 -2.27 3.67
N GLY A 318 6.47 -2.59 2.41
CA GLY A 318 7.46 -2.78 1.36
C GLY A 318 8.30 -1.53 1.14
N ALA A 319 9.62 -1.73 1.04
CA ALA A 319 10.53 -0.71 0.55
C ALA A 319 10.30 -0.50 -0.95
N PRO A 320 10.82 0.59 -1.55
CA PRO A 320 10.68 0.83 -2.98
C PRO A 320 11.20 -0.35 -3.79
N SER A 321 10.44 -0.77 -4.79
CA SER A 321 10.91 -1.75 -5.76
C SER A 321 11.67 -1.02 -6.87
N MET A 322 12.93 -1.38 -7.10
CA MET A 322 13.76 -0.80 -8.16
C MET A 322 14.01 -1.77 -9.32
N SER A 323 13.49 -2.99 -9.20
CA SER A 323 13.56 -4.05 -10.20
C SER A 323 12.36 -4.98 -10.06
N VAL A 324 12.11 -5.80 -11.09
CA VAL A 324 11.09 -6.86 -11.04
C VAL A 324 11.32 -7.84 -9.89
N LYS A 325 12.59 -8.09 -9.52
CA LYS A 325 12.94 -8.99 -8.42
C LYS A 325 12.53 -8.41 -7.07
N ASP A 326 12.63 -7.09 -6.90
CA ASP A 326 12.17 -6.42 -5.68
C ASP A 326 10.64 -6.50 -5.56
N VAL A 327 9.92 -6.36 -6.68
CA VAL A 327 8.46 -6.53 -6.70
C VAL A 327 8.08 -7.93 -6.26
N PHE A 328 8.68 -8.97 -6.87
CA PHE A 328 8.38 -10.35 -6.49
C PHE A 328 8.78 -10.67 -5.06
N MET A 329 9.89 -10.11 -4.55
CA MET A 329 10.26 -10.23 -3.15
C MET A 329 9.15 -9.77 -2.20
N TRP A 330 8.54 -8.61 -2.43
CA TRP A 330 7.44 -8.12 -1.58
C TRP A 330 6.13 -8.87 -1.80
N VAL A 331 5.81 -9.23 -3.05
CA VAL A 331 4.61 -10.00 -3.39
C VAL A 331 4.65 -11.39 -2.77
N GLU A 332 5.74 -12.12 -2.91
CA GLU A 332 5.87 -13.45 -2.29
C GLU A 332 5.88 -13.35 -0.77
N LEU A 333 6.53 -12.34 -0.17
CA LEU A 333 6.51 -12.16 1.29
C LEU A 333 5.07 -12.00 1.79
N ALA A 334 4.31 -11.08 1.22
CA ALA A 334 2.94 -10.81 1.66
C ALA A 334 2.03 -12.03 1.41
N MET A 335 2.14 -12.65 0.24
CA MET A 335 1.30 -13.77 -0.19
C MET A 335 1.59 -15.05 0.61
N GLU A 336 2.86 -15.44 0.78
CA GLU A 336 3.23 -16.65 1.53
C GLU A 336 2.96 -16.47 3.03
N PHE A 337 3.22 -15.28 3.59
CA PHE A 337 2.88 -14.96 4.98
C PHE A 337 1.36 -15.07 5.22
N MET A 338 0.55 -14.49 4.33
CA MET A 338 -0.92 -14.56 4.44
C MET A 338 -1.40 -16.01 4.40
N GLN A 339 -0.95 -16.80 3.41
CA GLN A 339 -1.33 -18.21 3.30
C GLN A 339 -0.92 -19.03 4.52
N ALA A 340 0.30 -18.83 5.02
CA ALA A 340 0.79 -19.54 6.20
C ALA A 340 0.04 -19.15 7.48
N ALA A 341 -0.28 -17.86 7.65
CA ALA A 341 -1.01 -17.37 8.81
C ALA A 341 -2.43 -17.95 8.89
N ILE A 342 -3.16 -17.99 7.77
CA ILE A 342 -4.60 -18.34 7.77
C ILE A 342 -4.87 -19.83 8.00
N ILE A 343 -3.84 -20.68 7.90
CA ILE A 343 -3.96 -22.13 8.19
C ILE A 343 -3.58 -22.49 9.63
N VAL A 344 -3.07 -21.53 10.41
CA VAL A 344 -2.84 -21.72 11.84
C VAL A 344 -4.19 -21.99 12.52
N LYS A 345 -4.31 -23.09 13.26
CA LYS A 345 -5.60 -23.55 13.78
C LYS A 345 -6.09 -22.66 14.92
N THR A 346 -5.23 -22.42 15.91
CA THR A 346 -5.59 -21.69 17.13
C THR A 346 -4.62 -20.56 17.42
N ARG A 347 -5.07 -19.56 18.19
CA ARG A 347 -4.19 -18.50 18.73
C ARG A 347 -3.00 -19.09 19.48
N ALA A 348 -3.20 -20.17 20.24
CA ALA A 348 -2.15 -20.80 21.04
C ALA A 348 -1.02 -21.39 20.18
N ASP A 349 -1.33 -21.82 18.95
CA ASP A 349 -0.34 -22.41 18.04
C ASP A 349 0.76 -21.42 17.61
N PHE A 350 0.52 -20.10 17.71
CA PHE A 350 1.57 -19.10 17.45
C PHE A 350 2.74 -19.19 18.43
N SER A 351 2.54 -19.75 19.63
CA SER A 351 3.63 -19.96 20.61
C SER A 351 4.71 -20.95 20.13
N LYS A 352 4.41 -21.76 19.11
CA LYS A 352 5.37 -22.68 18.47
C LYS A 352 6.43 -21.97 17.63
N TYR A 353 6.19 -20.70 17.31
CA TYR A 353 7.07 -19.90 16.46
C TYR A 353 7.63 -18.73 17.27
N ALA A 354 8.95 -18.60 17.28
CA ALA A 354 9.59 -17.42 17.86
C ALA A 354 9.17 -16.14 17.10
N ARG A 355 9.17 -14.99 17.78
CA ARG A 355 8.77 -13.69 17.19
C ARG A 355 9.86 -13.06 16.30
N ASN A 356 10.81 -13.85 15.84
CA ASN A 356 11.98 -13.44 15.05
C ASN A 356 11.88 -13.97 13.61
N VAL A 357 12.87 -13.62 12.79
CA VAL A 357 12.90 -14.01 11.37
C VAL A 357 12.89 -15.53 11.19
N GLY A 358 13.58 -16.29 12.05
CA GLY A 358 13.58 -17.75 12.03
C GLY A 358 12.22 -18.36 12.33
N GLY A 359 11.48 -17.80 13.30
CA GLY A 359 10.11 -18.24 13.58
C GLY A 359 9.15 -17.93 12.43
N LEU A 360 9.30 -16.78 11.77
CA LEU A 360 8.52 -16.44 10.57
C LEU A 360 8.84 -17.41 9.41
N LYS A 361 10.13 -17.68 9.16
CA LYS A 361 10.57 -18.69 8.18
C LYS A 361 9.96 -20.06 8.49
N LYS A 362 9.97 -20.45 9.77
CA LYS A 362 9.38 -21.71 10.22
C LYS A 362 7.86 -21.75 9.99
N LEU A 363 7.13 -20.66 10.26
CA LEU A 363 5.70 -20.58 9.97
C LEU A 363 5.41 -20.85 8.48
N ILE A 364 6.13 -20.16 7.59
CA ILE A 364 5.97 -20.31 6.14
C ILE A 364 6.39 -21.72 5.68
N ALA A 365 7.44 -22.30 6.27
CA ALA A 365 7.86 -23.66 5.95
C ALA A 365 6.83 -24.72 6.40
N ASP A 366 6.35 -24.63 7.64
CA ASP A 366 5.37 -25.54 8.23
C ASP A 366 4.02 -25.48 7.50
N ALA A 367 3.73 -24.38 6.80
CA ALA A 367 2.55 -24.23 5.97
C ALA A 367 2.50 -25.16 4.76
N GLY A 368 3.63 -25.78 4.39
CA GLY A 368 3.68 -26.76 3.31
C GLY A 368 3.29 -26.21 1.94
N LEU A 369 3.48 -24.89 1.72
CA LEU A 369 3.06 -24.23 0.49
C LEU A 369 3.79 -24.82 -0.73
N LYS A 370 3.02 -25.35 -1.69
CA LYS A 370 3.55 -25.92 -2.93
C LYS A 370 4.17 -24.80 -3.78
N GLN A 371 5.42 -24.98 -4.19
CA GLN A 371 6.06 -24.11 -5.17
C GLN A 371 5.73 -24.60 -6.58
N THR A 372 5.04 -23.77 -7.36
CA THR A 372 4.67 -24.09 -8.74
C THR A 372 4.88 -22.89 -9.64
N VAL A 373 4.81 -23.09 -10.95
CA VAL A 373 4.73 -21.97 -11.88
C VAL A 373 3.49 -21.14 -11.52
N GLY A 374 3.65 -19.82 -11.35
CA GLY A 374 2.55 -18.91 -11.00
C GLY A 374 2.26 -18.76 -9.50
N THR A 375 2.73 -19.67 -8.62
CA THR A 375 2.56 -19.56 -7.15
C THR A 375 3.89 -19.63 -6.41
N ASN A 376 3.89 -19.29 -5.12
CA ASN A 376 4.93 -19.44 -4.09
C ASN A 376 6.34 -19.74 -4.62
N GLN A 377 7.26 -18.80 -4.50
CA GLN A 377 8.64 -18.99 -4.94
C GLN A 377 9.63 -18.48 -3.91
N LYS A 378 10.12 -19.41 -3.09
CA LYS A 378 10.97 -19.15 -1.92
C LYS A 378 12.24 -18.38 -2.25
N ALA A 379 12.76 -18.54 -3.47
CA ALA A 379 13.93 -17.83 -3.95
C ALA A 379 13.79 -16.29 -3.84
N TYR A 380 12.57 -15.75 -3.91
CA TYR A 380 12.31 -14.32 -3.72
C TYR A 380 12.32 -13.87 -2.26
N LEU A 381 12.20 -14.79 -1.29
CA LEU A 381 12.27 -14.49 0.13
C LEU A 381 13.71 -14.48 0.67
N GLU A 382 14.61 -15.25 0.05
CA GLU A 382 16.01 -15.36 0.47
C GLU A 382 16.76 -14.02 0.59
N PRO A 383 16.58 -13.03 -0.31
CA PRO A 383 17.17 -11.70 -0.13
C PRO A 383 16.72 -11.00 1.16
N LEU A 384 15.45 -11.15 1.56
CA LEU A 384 14.93 -10.55 2.81
C LEU A 384 15.53 -11.20 4.04
N TYR A 385 15.59 -12.54 4.04
CA TYR A 385 16.18 -13.29 5.15
C TYR A 385 17.66 -12.98 5.31
N ARG A 386 18.42 -12.90 4.21
CA ARG A 386 19.82 -12.48 4.25
C ARG A 386 19.99 -11.04 4.75
N ARG A 387 19.11 -10.12 4.35
CA ARG A 387 19.15 -8.72 4.82
C ARG A 387 18.93 -8.62 6.32
N ALA A 388 18.06 -9.45 6.90
CA ALA A 388 17.87 -9.50 8.34
C ALA A 388 19.09 -10.07 9.10
N GLY A 389 20.01 -10.73 8.40
CA GLY A 389 21.28 -11.22 8.93
C GLY A 389 21.20 -12.60 9.58
N ALA A 390 20.38 -12.74 10.62
CA ALA A 390 20.28 -13.98 11.39
C ALA A 390 18.83 -14.42 11.60
N ASP A 391 18.59 -15.73 11.75
CA ASP A 391 17.26 -16.26 12.09
C ASP A 391 16.80 -15.79 13.48
N THR A 392 17.73 -15.44 14.37
CA THR A 392 17.40 -14.82 15.67
C THR A 392 17.05 -13.34 15.58
N ALA A 393 17.22 -12.70 14.41
CA ALA A 393 16.99 -11.27 14.26
C ALA A 393 15.52 -10.92 14.53
N MET A 394 15.34 -9.96 15.43
CA MET A 394 14.07 -9.31 15.73
C MET A 394 14.35 -7.89 16.17
N LEU A 395 13.44 -6.98 15.85
CA LEU A 395 13.51 -5.59 16.28
C LEU A 395 12.14 -5.14 16.75
N GLU A 396 12.04 -4.59 17.96
CA GLU A 396 10.77 -4.06 18.43
C GLU A 396 10.35 -2.82 17.61
N PRO A 397 9.09 -2.73 17.14
CA PRO A 397 8.59 -1.57 16.43
C PRO A 397 8.66 -0.35 17.36
N LYS A 398 9.01 0.78 16.78
CA LYS A 398 8.97 2.07 17.48
C LYS A 398 7.64 2.76 17.18
N PRO A 399 6.95 3.31 18.18
CA PRO A 399 5.71 4.02 17.94
C PRO A 399 5.95 5.29 17.14
N VAL A 400 5.11 5.50 16.14
CA VAL A 400 5.08 6.71 15.32
C VAL A 400 4.37 7.81 16.09
N LYS A 401 5.16 8.74 16.60
CA LYS A 401 4.68 9.93 17.31
C LYS A 401 4.20 11.00 16.33
N LEU A 402 2.96 10.89 15.87
CA LEU A 402 2.33 11.82 14.91
C LEU A 402 2.41 13.29 15.37
N GLU A 403 2.36 13.54 16.67
CA GLU A 403 2.49 14.85 17.30
C GLU A 403 3.89 15.45 17.18
N THR A 404 4.92 14.61 16.99
CA THR A 404 6.32 15.03 16.84
C THR A 404 6.78 15.14 15.38
N LEU A 405 5.93 14.79 14.41
CA LEU A 405 6.24 14.98 13.00
C LEU A 405 6.55 16.46 12.71
N SER A 406 7.50 16.70 11.78
CA SER A 406 7.79 18.04 11.27
C SER A 406 6.53 18.70 10.70
N LYS A 407 6.51 20.03 10.63
CA LYS A 407 5.37 20.77 10.08
C LYS A 407 5.10 20.33 8.64
N GLU A 408 6.17 20.10 7.89
CA GLU A 408 6.20 19.64 6.51
C GLU A 408 5.60 18.23 6.39
N LYS A 409 6.04 17.28 7.22
CA LYS A 409 5.46 15.92 7.25
C LYS A 409 3.99 15.92 7.64
N LYS A 410 3.58 16.71 8.63
CA LYS A 410 2.16 16.84 9.01
C LYS A 410 1.32 17.39 7.86
N ALA A 411 1.83 18.41 7.15
CA ALA A 411 1.15 18.97 5.99
C ALA A 411 1.04 17.94 4.85
N LYS A 412 2.13 17.19 4.58
CA LYS A 412 2.16 16.13 3.57
C LYS A 412 1.20 14.98 3.89
N LEU A 413 1.20 14.50 5.14
CA LEU A 413 0.29 13.46 5.61
C LEU A 413 -1.17 13.92 5.49
N LYS A 414 -1.48 15.16 5.91
CA LYS A 414 -2.82 15.74 5.75
C LYS A 414 -3.21 15.84 4.27
N MET A 415 -2.32 16.29 3.41
CA MET A 415 -2.58 16.37 1.97
C MET A 415 -2.85 15.00 1.37
N LYS A 416 -2.08 13.96 1.75
CA LYS A 416 -2.30 12.58 1.31
C LYS A 416 -3.64 12.02 1.81
N ILE A 417 -3.99 12.25 3.09
CA ILE A 417 -5.32 11.90 3.64
C ILE A 417 -6.44 12.51 2.80
N GLU A 418 -6.35 13.80 2.49
CA GLU A 418 -7.39 14.47 1.70
C GLU A 418 -7.40 14.05 0.22
N ALA A 419 -6.24 13.71 -0.36
CA ALA A 419 -6.16 13.15 -1.70
C ALA A 419 -6.78 11.75 -1.76
N ASP A 420 -6.45 10.89 -0.80
CA ASP A 420 -6.98 9.54 -0.68
C ASP A 420 -8.50 9.51 -0.43
N LYS A 421 -9.08 10.54 0.21
CA LYS A 421 -10.54 10.66 0.33
C LYS A 421 -11.22 10.92 -1.01
N LYS A 422 -10.53 11.55 -1.95
CA LYS A 422 -11.08 11.93 -3.27
C LYS A 422 -10.91 10.82 -4.29
N TRP A 423 -9.76 10.16 -4.29
CA TRP A 423 -9.43 9.19 -5.31
C TRP A 423 -8.41 8.16 -4.81
N GLN A 424 -8.66 6.88 -5.08
CA GLN A 424 -7.75 5.77 -4.74
C GLN A 424 -7.76 4.79 -5.92
N PRO A 425 -6.80 4.88 -6.85
CA PRO A 425 -6.89 4.19 -8.14
C PRO A 425 -7.01 2.67 -7.99
N MET A 426 -6.25 2.06 -7.09
CA MET A 426 -6.33 0.63 -6.83
C MET A 426 -7.68 0.19 -6.26
N LEU A 427 -8.28 1.02 -5.40
CA LEU A 427 -9.61 0.73 -4.85
C LEU A 427 -10.69 0.86 -5.93
N ASP A 428 -10.53 1.79 -6.87
CA ASP A 428 -11.43 1.89 -8.02
C ASP A 428 -11.27 0.65 -8.91
N MET A 429 -10.04 0.23 -9.23
CA MET A 429 -9.78 -1.02 -9.97
C MET A 429 -10.37 -2.25 -9.28
N LEU A 430 -10.28 -2.32 -7.95
CA LEU A 430 -10.91 -3.39 -7.17
C LEU A 430 -12.43 -3.32 -7.23
N ARG A 431 -13.04 -2.13 -7.12
CA ARG A 431 -14.49 -1.93 -7.25
C ARG A 431 -14.98 -2.47 -8.58
N ASP A 432 -14.26 -2.13 -9.65
CA ASP A 432 -14.59 -2.54 -11.00
C ASP A 432 -14.38 -4.03 -11.18
N ALA A 433 -13.29 -4.60 -10.66
CA ALA A 433 -13.06 -6.04 -10.66
C ALA A 433 -14.20 -6.81 -9.96
N GLN A 434 -14.71 -6.33 -8.81
CA GLN A 434 -15.83 -6.96 -8.10
C GLN A 434 -17.14 -6.88 -8.87
N ALA A 435 -17.47 -5.70 -9.43
CA ALA A 435 -18.65 -5.52 -10.26
C ALA A 435 -18.69 -6.50 -11.45
N HIS A 436 -17.50 -6.93 -11.86
CA HIS A 436 -17.28 -7.87 -12.94
C HIS A 436 -16.86 -9.27 -12.45
N GLN A 437 -17.08 -9.66 -11.18
CA GLN A 437 -16.73 -10.97 -10.59
C GLN A 437 -15.30 -11.48 -10.88
N ALA A 438 -14.37 -10.56 -11.13
CA ALA A 438 -12.97 -10.85 -11.46
C ALA A 438 -12.11 -11.10 -10.20
N LEU A 439 -12.68 -11.00 -9.00
CA LEU A 439 -12.01 -11.15 -7.69
C LEU A 439 -12.31 -12.50 -7.06
#